data_AF-A0A7C7R5A3-F1
#
_entry.id   AF-A0A7C7R5A3-F1
#
_cell.length_a   1.000
_cell.length_b   1.000
_cell.length_c   1.000
_cell.angle_alpha   90.00
_cell.angle_beta   90.00
_cell.angle_gamma   90.00
#
_symmetry.space_group_name_H-M   'P 1'
#
loop_
_entity.id
_entity.type
_entity.pdbx_description
1 polymer ?
#
loop_
_entity_poly.entity_id
_entity_poly.type
_entity_poly.pdbx_seq_one_letter_code
_entity_poly.pdbx_strand_id
1 'polypeptide(L)' 'MADPKPRPNHRLYLQILRRMSPEQRLRKAFELSEFAQALFLQGLGHRFPDATDEQLHRIYLDRLARCHNRNY' A
#
# COMPACT_ATOMS: atom_id res chain seq x y z
N MET A 1 9.79 -28.19 -5.13
CA MET A 1 10.29 -26.82 -5.39
C MET A 1 10.27 -26.05 -4.08
N ALA A 2 11.31 -25.27 -3.80
CA ALA A 2 11.36 -24.43 -2.60
C ALA A 2 10.35 -23.26 -2.70
N ASP A 3 9.79 -22.82 -1.58
CA ASP A 3 8.91 -21.65 -1.52
C ASP A 3 9.65 -20.41 -2.07
N PRO A 4 9.17 -19.76 -3.16
CA PRO A 4 9.83 -18.60 -3.76
C PRO A 4 9.82 -17.36 -2.85
N LYS A 5 9.02 -17.34 -1.78
CA LYS A 5 8.99 -16.26 -0.80
C LYS A 5 8.98 -16.84 0.60
N PRO A 6 10.16 -17.23 1.15
CA PRO A 6 10.24 -17.76 2.50
C PRO A 6 9.66 -16.76 3.51
N ARG A 7 8.89 -17.28 4.46
CA ARG A 7 8.16 -16.46 5.45
C ARG A 7 8.61 -16.81 6.87
N PRO A 8 9.87 -16.52 7.23
CA PRO A 8 10.44 -16.94 8.52
C PRO A 8 9.63 -16.43 9.72
N ASN A 9 8.99 -15.27 9.57
CA ASN A 9 8.20 -14.62 10.63
C ASN A 9 6.68 -14.83 10.51
N HIS A 10 6.21 -15.73 9.64
CA HIS A 10 4.77 -15.86 9.35
C HIS A 10 3.95 -16.19 10.60
N ARG A 11 4.45 -17.10 11.44
CA ARG A 11 3.79 -17.48 12.69
C ARG A 11 3.67 -16.29 13.65
N LEU A 12 4.74 -15.51 13.81
CA LEU A 12 4.73 -14.32 14.67
C LEU A 12 3.76 -13.26 14.13
N TYR A 13 3.76 -13.03 12.81
CA TYR A 13 2.84 -12.12 12.15
C TYR A 13 1.37 -12.46 12.44
N LEU A 14 0.97 -13.73 12.28
CA LEU A 14 -0.40 -14.16 12.58
C LEU A 14 -0.76 -14.01 14.06
N GLN A 15 0.19 -14.25 14.97
CA GLN A 15 -0.02 -14.05 16.41
C GLN A 15 -0.28 -12.59 16.74
N ILE A 16 0.47 -11.67 16.14
CA ILE A 16 0.27 -10.22 16.32
C ILE A 16 -1.13 -9.82 15.83
N LEU A 17 -1.51 -10.24 14.62
CA LEU A 17 -2.83 -9.90 14.05
C LEU A 17 -4.01 -10.41 14.89
N ARG A 18 -3.88 -11.63 15.46
CA ARG A 18 -4.91 -12.22 16.31
C ARG A 18 -5.06 -11.52 17.66
N ARG A 19 -3.99 -10.90 18.16
CA ARG A 19 -3.98 -10.16 19.43
C ARG A 19 -4.48 -8.73 19.30
N MET A 20 -4.50 -8.16 18.10
CA MET A 20 -5.01 -6.81 17.87
C MET A 20 -6.53 -6.74 18.09
N SER A 21 -6.97 -5.75 18.86
CA SER A 21 -8.38 -5.36 18.91
C SER A 21 -8.84 -4.81 17.55
N PRO A 22 -10.17 -4.73 17.29
CA PRO A 22 -10.69 -4.10 16.09
C PRO A 22 -10.17 -2.66 15.88
N GLU A 23 -10.11 -1.87 16.95
CA GLU A 23 -9.59 -0.50 16.91
C GLU A 23 -8.11 -0.46 16.50
N GLN A 24 -7.27 -1.29 17.13
CA GLN A 24 -5.84 -1.36 16.81
C GLN A 24 -5.61 -1.79 15.36
N ARG A 25 -6.42 -2.74 14.87
CA ARG A 25 -6.36 -3.19 13.48
C ARG A 25 -6.76 -2.07 12.52
N LEU A 26 -7.83 -1.34 12.81
CA LEU A 26 -8.27 -0.20 12.01
C LEU A 26 -7.20 0.90 11.97
N ARG A 27 -6.62 1.24 13.12
CA ARG A 27 -5.56 2.24 13.20
C ARG A 27 -4.33 1.85 12.37
N LYS A 28 -3.92 0.59 12.42
CA LYS A 28 -2.83 0.08 11.57
C LYS A 28 -3.19 0.11 10.08
N ALA A 29 -4.44 -0.14 9.72
CA ALA A 29 -4.89 -0.03 8.33
C ALA A 29 -4.76 1.42 7.81
N PHE A 30 -5.13 2.42 8.62
CA PHE A 30 -4.95 3.83 8.25
C PHE A 30 -3.48 4.21 8.09
N GLU A 31 -2.63 3.86 9.06
CA GLU A 31 -1.19 4.14 8.98
C GLU A 31 -0.53 3.49 7.76
N LEU A 32 -0.87 2.23 7.47
CA LEU A 32 -0.35 1.55 6.28
C LEU A 32 -0.86 2.19 4.99
N SER A 33 -2.10 2.67 4.97
CA SER A 33 -2.68 3.35 3.80
C SER A 33 -1.97 4.67 3.52
N GLU A 34 -1.75 5.50 4.56
CA GLU A 34 -1.01 6.76 4.45
C GLU A 34 0.43 6.53 3.98
N PHE A 35 1.12 5.55 4.59
CA PHE A 35 2.49 5.23 4.23
C PHE A 35 2.62 4.74 2.78
N ALA A 36 1.70 3.85 2.35
CA ALA A 36 1.67 3.36 0.98
C ALA A 36 1.40 4.48 -0.04
N GLN A 37 0.49 5.40 0.29
CA GLN A 37 0.19 6.57 -0.55
C GLN A 37 1.42 7.48 -0.69
N ALA A 38 2.14 7.75 0.40
CA ALA A 38 3.36 8.56 0.38
C ALA A 38 4.46 7.92 -0.49
N LEU A 39 4.70 6.62 -0.33
CA LEU A 39 5.65 5.88 -1.17
C LEU A 39 5.24 5.90 -2.65
N PHE A 40 3.95 5.79 -2.93
CA PHE A 40 3.45 5.81 -4.29
C PHE A 40 3.67 7.17 -4.97
N LEU A 41 3.38 8.27 -4.27
CA LEU A 41 3.64 9.62 -4.77
C LEU A 41 5.15 9.86 -4.99
N GLN A 42 6.00 9.40 -4.06
CA GLN A 42 7.46 9.48 -4.24
C GLN A 42 7.89 8.73 -5.51
N GLY A 43 7.41 7.51 -5.70
CA GLY A 43 7.74 6.70 -6.86
C GLY A 43 7.23 7.31 -8.18
N LEU A 44 6.12 8.05 -8.14
CA LEU A 44 5.65 8.83 -9.28
C LEU A 44 6.59 9.97 -9.63
N GLY A 45 7.03 10.76 -8.65
CA GLY A 45 7.99 11.84 -8.86
C GLY A 45 9.31 11.33 -9.43
N HIS A 46 9.83 10.20 -8.94
CA HIS A 46 11.04 9.59 -9.50
C HIS A 46 10.86 9.11 -10.94
N ARG A 47 9.67 8.61 -11.30
CA ARG A 47 9.38 8.10 -12.64
C ARG A 47 9.07 9.19 -13.66
N PHE A 48 8.58 10.34 -13.23
CA PHE A 48 8.22 11.48 -14.06
C PHE A 48 8.87 12.78 -13.53
N PRO A 49 10.20 12.91 -13.65
CA PRO A 49 10.93 14.02 -13.04
C PRO A 49 10.57 15.40 -13.59
N ASP A 50 10.08 15.47 -14.83
CA ASP A 50 9.73 16.73 -15.51
C ASP A 50 8.24 17.08 -15.39
N ALA A 51 7.46 16.26 -14.68
CA ALA A 51 6.02 16.50 -14.54
C ALA A 51 5.74 17.60 -13.51
N THR A 52 4.79 18.48 -13.82
CA THR A 52 4.26 19.43 -12.83
C THR A 52 3.44 18.71 -11.77
N ASP A 53 3.18 19.37 -10.64
CA ASP A 53 2.36 18.81 -9.56
C ASP A 53 0.94 18.43 -10.06
N GLU A 54 0.34 19.23 -10.95
CA GLU A 54 -0.96 18.91 -11.54
C GLU A 54 -0.90 17.68 -12.47
N GLN A 55 0.20 17.52 -13.21
CA GLN A 55 0.40 16.34 -14.05
C GLN A 55 0.60 15.09 -13.19
N LEU A 56 1.41 15.17 -12.14
CA LEU A 56 1.61 14.08 -11.17
C LEU A 56 0.29 13.71 -10.47
N HIS A 57 -0.50 14.71 -10.07
CA HIS A 57 -1.81 14.48 -9.46
C HIS A 57 -2.78 13.77 -10.40
N ARG A 58 -2.83 14.16 -11.69
CA ARG A 58 -3.64 13.44 -12.69
C ARG A 58 -3.19 11.99 -12.87
N ILE A 59 -1.87 11.76 -13.00
CA ILE A 59 -1.31 10.41 -13.11
C ILE A 59 -1.65 9.56 -11.88
N TYR A 60 -1.59 10.16 -10.69
CA TYR A 60 -1.96 9.51 -9.43
C TYR A 60 -3.42 9.03 -9.45
N LEU A 61 -4.36 9.91 -9.81
CA LEU A 61 -5.79 9.58 -9.90
C LEU A 61 -6.07 8.49 -10.95
N ASP A 62 -5.47 8.60 -12.13
CA ASP A 62 -5.63 7.61 -13.22
C ASP A 62 -5.15 6.22 -12.80
N ARG A 63 -4.10 6.13 -11.99
CA ARG A 63 -3.60 4.85 -11.48
C ARG A 63 -4.48 4.30 -10.38
N LEU A 64 -4.97 5.13 -9.45
CA LEU A 64 -5.92 4.69 -8.43
C LEU A 64 -7.20 4.12 -9.04
N ALA A 65 -7.70 4.73 -10.12
CA ALA A 65 -8.87 4.23 -10.83
C ALA A 65 -8.69 2.79 -11.34
N ARG A 66 -7.46 2.37 -11.65
CA ARG A 66 -7.14 0.98 -12.05
C ARG A 66 -7.09 0.00 -10.89
N CYS A 67 -6.87 0.49 -9.67
CA CYS A 67 -6.80 -0.33 -8.46
C CYS A 67 -8.19 -0.68 -7.90
N HIS A 68 -9.25 -0.02 -8.36
CA HIS A 68 -10.60 -0.31 -7.89
C HIS A 68 -11.02 -1.70 -8.38
N ASN A 69 -11.19 -2.65 -7.45
CA ASN A 69 -11.80 -3.93 -7.77
C ASN A 69 -13.27 -3.67 -8.15
N ARG A 70 -13.62 -3.94 -9.41
CA ARG A 70 -14.99 -3.76 -9.93
C ARG A 70 -15.84 -5.04 -9.88
N ASN A 71 -15.39 -6.05 -9.14
CA ASN A 71 -16.08 -7.34 -9.00
C ASN A 71 -17.18 -7.28 -7.94
N TYR A 72 -18.18 -6.42 -8.16
CA TYR A 72 -19.42 -6.35 -7.38
C TYR A 72 -20.55 -7.07 -8.12
#